data_AF-A0A959CR85-F1
#
_entry.id   AF-A0A959CR85-F1
#
_cell.length_a   1.000
_cell.length_b   1.000
_cell.length_c   1.000
_cell.angle_alpha   90.00
_cell.angle_beta   90.00
_cell.angle_gamma   90.00
#
_symmetry.space_group_name_H-M   'P 1'
#
loop_
_entity.id
_entity.type
_entity.pdbx_description
1 polymer ?
#
loop_
_entity_poly.entity_id
_entity_poly.type
_entity_poly.pdbx_seq_one_letter_code
_entity_poly.pdbx_strand_id
1 'polypeptide(L)'
;MMRLIPTLFALVFLSACTGSESSEGQPAALSAGDVLQRSLQFHDPQDKWPGAALHFVIDEPRIENPERQSEVFLNNAKKTFSINRRYGQTLITRGIVGDSCYSMADSVLV
;
A
#
# COMPACT_ATOMS: atom_id res chain seq x y z
N MET A 1 -10.44 -51.67 -66.73
CA MET A 1 -11.34 -51.71 -65.57
C MET A 1 -10.56 -52.26 -64.38
N MET A 2 -10.36 -51.48 -63.32
CA MET A 2 -10.61 -51.85 -61.92
C MET A 2 -10.12 -50.70 -61.03
N ARG A 3 -10.92 -50.39 -60.02
CA ARG A 3 -10.90 -49.16 -59.23
C ARG A 3 -9.87 -49.25 -58.10
N LEU A 4 -9.17 -48.16 -57.80
CA LEU A 4 -8.49 -47.96 -56.52
C LEU A 4 -9.22 -46.83 -55.78
N ILE A 5 -9.76 -47.22 -54.63
CA ILE A 5 -10.65 -46.49 -53.73
C ILE A 5 -9.82 -45.51 -52.87
N PRO A 6 -10.40 -44.37 -52.46
CA PRO A 6 -9.68 -43.21 -51.95
C PRO A 6 -9.56 -43.27 -50.43
N THR A 7 -8.35 -43.34 -49.89
CA THR A 7 -8.13 -43.25 -48.44
C THR A 7 -6.73 -42.71 -48.13
N LEU A 8 -6.33 -41.63 -48.80
CA LEU A 8 -5.08 -40.93 -48.52
C LEU A 8 -5.33 -39.46 -48.16
N PHE A 9 -6.28 -39.20 -47.25
CA PHE A 9 -6.53 -37.83 -46.76
C PHE A 9 -7.09 -37.77 -45.33
N ALA A 10 -6.76 -38.76 -44.48
CA ALA A 10 -7.30 -38.85 -43.13
C ALA A 10 -6.25 -39.06 -42.03
N LEU A 11 -5.01 -38.58 -42.24
CA LEU A 11 -3.92 -38.76 -41.25
C LEU A 11 -3.07 -37.51 -40.98
N VAL A 12 -3.48 -36.33 -41.47
CA VAL A 12 -2.74 -35.06 -41.24
C VAL A 12 -3.47 -34.11 -40.27
N PHE A 13 -4.65 -34.48 -39.74
CA PHE A 13 -5.45 -33.60 -38.87
C PHE A 13 -5.46 -33.97 -37.37
N LEU A 14 -4.56 -34.86 -36.90
CA LEU A 14 -4.54 -35.29 -35.49
C LEU A 14 -3.38 -34.72 -34.65
N SER A 15 -2.53 -33.84 -35.18
CA SER A 15 -1.41 -33.26 -34.41
C SER A 15 -1.60 -31.80 -33.95
N ALA A 16 -2.73 -31.15 -34.29
CA ALA A 16 -2.96 -29.73 -33.94
C ALA A 16 -3.68 -29.50 -32.59
N CYS A 17 -3.98 -30.57 -31.83
CA CYS A 17 -4.55 -30.47 -30.49
C CYS A 17 -3.59 -31.02 -29.44
N THR A 18 -2.30 -30.69 -29.52
CA THR A 18 -1.54 -30.50 -28.28
C THR A 18 -1.77 -29.05 -27.88
N GLY A 19 -2.94 -28.81 -27.29
CA GLY A 19 -3.10 -27.68 -26.41
C GLY A 19 -2.04 -27.87 -25.35
N SER A 20 -0.92 -27.16 -25.52
CA SER A 20 -0.01 -26.92 -24.42
C SER A 20 -0.87 -26.17 -23.42
N GLU A 21 -1.44 -26.90 -22.46
CA GLU A 21 -1.88 -26.33 -21.20
C GLU A 21 -0.61 -25.72 -20.61
N SER A 22 -0.29 -24.48 -21.01
CA SER A 22 0.44 -23.59 -20.14
C SER A 22 -0.40 -23.60 -18.89
N SER A 23 0.05 -24.34 -17.86
CA SER A 23 -0.42 -24.07 -16.51
C SER A 23 -0.23 -22.58 -16.36
N GLU A 24 -1.32 -21.82 -16.33
CA GLU A 24 -1.27 -20.44 -15.88
C GLU A 24 -0.74 -20.55 -14.45
N GLY A 25 0.58 -20.41 -14.33
CA GLY A 25 1.25 -20.38 -13.05
C GLY A 25 0.52 -19.30 -12.27
N GLN A 26 -0.04 -19.67 -11.11
CA GLN A 26 -0.70 -18.71 -10.25
C GLN A 26 0.18 -17.45 -10.20
N PRO A 27 -0.38 -16.26 -10.49
CA PRO A 27 0.41 -15.04 -10.51
C PRO A 27 1.16 -14.97 -9.18
N ALA A 28 2.49 -14.86 -9.26
CA ALA A 28 3.35 -14.85 -8.09
C ALA A 28 2.78 -13.84 -7.07
N ALA A 29 2.60 -14.29 -5.83
CA ALA A 29 2.07 -13.42 -4.79
C ALA A 29 2.96 -12.18 -4.65
N LEU A 30 2.36 -11.00 -4.72
CA LEU A 30 3.08 -9.74 -4.60
C LEU A 30 3.71 -9.63 -3.20
N SER A 31 4.96 -9.16 -3.13
CA SER A 31 5.55 -8.84 -1.84
C SER A 31 4.93 -7.56 -1.27
N ALA A 32 5.07 -7.33 0.04
CA ALA A 32 4.65 -6.08 0.66
C ALA A 32 5.36 -4.86 0.05
N GLY A 33 6.62 -5.02 -0.35
CA GLY A 33 7.40 -4.00 -1.06
C GLY A 33 6.80 -3.68 -2.43
N ASP A 34 6.40 -4.68 -3.19
CA ASP A 34 5.76 -4.48 -4.51
C ASP A 34 4.42 -3.76 -4.38
N VAL A 35 3.63 -4.12 -3.36
CA VAL A 35 2.34 -3.47 -3.09
C VAL A 35 2.56 -2.00 -2.72
N LEU A 36 3.51 -1.71 -1.83
CA LEU A 36 3.83 -0.34 -1.45
C LEU A 36 4.32 0.48 -2.65
N GLN A 37 5.23 -0.09 -3.44
CA GLN A 37 5.80 0.60 -4.61
C GLN A 37 4.72 0.92 -5.65
N ARG A 38 3.81 -0.03 -5.95
CA ARG A 38 2.69 0.22 -6.86
C ARG A 38 1.72 1.26 -6.32
N SER A 39 1.45 1.25 -5.02
CA SER A 39 0.61 2.24 -4.35
C SER A 39 1.21 3.65 -4.49
N LEU A 40 2.51 3.80 -4.21
CA LEU A 40 3.22 5.08 -4.38
C LEU A 40 3.20 5.56 -5.83
N GLN A 41 3.48 4.67 -6.79
CA GLN A 41 3.43 5.04 -8.21
C GLN A 41 2.04 5.50 -8.67
N PHE A 42 0.98 4.91 -8.12
CA PHE A 42 -0.40 5.27 -8.48
C PHE A 42 -0.86 6.56 -7.79
N HIS A 43 -0.61 6.71 -6.49
CA HIS A 43 -1.09 7.85 -5.70
C HIS A 43 -0.15 9.06 -5.70
N ASP A 44 1.13 8.86 -6.00
CA ASP A 44 2.16 9.89 -6.09
C ASP A 44 3.06 9.69 -7.33
N PRO A 45 2.50 9.81 -8.55
CA PRO A 45 3.23 9.57 -9.79
C PRO A 45 4.39 10.55 -10.05
N GLN A 46 4.48 11.65 -9.28
CA GLN A 46 5.56 12.62 -9.37
C GLN A 46 6.60 12.51 -8.24
N ASP A 47 6.52 11.46 -7.41
CA ASP A 47 7.45 11.20 -6.31
C ASP A 47 7.66 12.40 -5.38
N LYS A 48 6.55 13.05 -5.00
CA LYS A 48 6.55 14.21 -4.10
C LYS A 48 6.49 13.80 -2.62
N TRP A 49 6.12 12.55 -2.34
CA TRP A 49 5.96 12.00 -1.00
C TRP A 49 7.22 12.12 -0.13
N PRO A 50 8.45 11.86 -0.61
CA PRO A 50 9.66 12.04 0.19
C PRO A 50 9.86 13.47 0.70
N GLY A 51 9.33 14.47 -0.02
CA GLY A 51 9.36 15.89 0.34
C GLY A 51 8.12 16.38 1.09
N ALA A 52 7.13 15.52 1.35
CA ALA A 52 5.85 15.94 1.91
C ALA A 52 6.01 16.50 3.33
N ALA A 53 5.38 17.64 3.56
CA ALA A 53 5.19 18.25 4.87
C ALA A 53 3.70 18.54 5.04
N LEU A 54 3.09 17.91 6.04
CA LEU A 54 1.65 17.95 6.27
C LEU A 54 1.37 18.44 7.69
N HIS A 55 0.34 19.27 7.80
CA HIS A 55 -0.28 19.63 9.06
C HIS A 55 -1.79 19.46 8.89
N PHE A 56 -2.40 18.62 9.71
CA PHE A 56 -3.85 18.42 9.68
C PHE A 56 -4.39 18.14 11.08
N VAL A 57 -5.67 18.46 11.25
CA VAL A 57 -6.42 18.22 12.48
C VAL A 57 -7.43 17.10 12.23
N ILE A 58 -7.46 16.13 13.13
CA ILE A 58 -8.46 15.06 13.16
C ILE A 58 -9.44 15.35 14.28
N ASP A 59 -10.69 15.63 13.92
CA ASP A 59 -11.79 15.70 14.87
C ASP A 59 -12.26 14.27 15.18
N GLU A 60 -12.15 13.86 16.44
CA GLU A 60 -12.51 12.52 16.92
C GLU A 60 -13.55 12.60 18.05
N PRO A 61 -14.73 13.20 17.80
CA PRO A 61 -15.74 13.42 18.84
C PRO A 61 -16.16 12.10 19.49
N ARG A 62 -16.26 12.09 20.82
CA ARG A 62 -16.76 10.96 21.61
C ARG A 62 -17.90 11.43 22.51
N ILE A 63 -18.78 10.52 22.92
CA ILE A 63 -19.91 10.80 23.82
C ILE A 63 -19.44 11.54 25.09
N GLU A 64 -18.33 11.10 25.68
CA GLU A 64 -17.76 11.71 26.90
C GLU A 64 -16.75 12.83 26.62
N ASN A 65 -16.34 13.01 25.36
CA ASN A 65 -15.36 14.01 24.95
C ASN A 65 -15.65 14.50 23.52
N PRO A 66 -16.67 15.35 23.36
CA PRO A 66 -17.17 15.76 22.05
C PRO A 66 -16.19 16.67 21.30
N GLU A 67 -15.24 17.30 22.00
CA GLU A 67 -14.25 18.21 21.43
C GLU A 67 -12.87 17.57 21.26
N ARG A 68 -12.77 16.24 21.27
CA ARG A 68 -11.47 15.57 21.14
C ARG A 68 -10.88 15.81 19.75
N GLN A 69 -9.75 16.51 19.74
CA GLN A 69 -8.95 16.77 18.55
C GLN A 69 -7.56 16.17 18.65
N SER A 70 -7.04 15.73 17.51
CA SER A 70 -5.64 15.38 17.33
C SER A 70 -5.03 16.29 16.28
N GLU A 71 -3.96 16.98 16.62
CA GLU A 71 -3.17 17.76 15.66
C GLU A 71 -1.97 16.92 15.21
N VAL A 72 -1.82 16.71 13.91
CA VAL A 72 -0.79 15.85 13.33
C VAL A 72 0.16 16.66 12.47
N PHE A 73 1.44 16.50 12.75
CA PHE A 73 2.53 17.07 11.97
C PHE A 73 3.34 15.94 11.35
N LEU A 74 3.57 16.01 10.04
CA LEU A 74 4.47 15.11 9.32
C LEU A 74 5.43 15.95 8.49
N ASN A 75 6.70 15.57 8.48
CA ASN A 75 7.68 16.11 7.56
C ASN A 75 8.65 14.98 7.16
N ASN A 76 8.44 14.42 5.97
CA ASN A 76 9.22 13.29 5.47
C ASN A 76 10.67 13.70 5.19
N ALA A 77 10.90 14.93 4.69
CA ALA A 77 12.24 15.45 4.43
C ALA A 77 13.08 15.58 5.71
N LYS A 78 12.45 15.95 6.84
CA LYS A 78 13.08 16.03 8.15
C LYS A 78 13.00 14.72 8.95
N LYS A 79 12.34 13.69 8.41
CA LYS A 79 12.04 12.42 9.10
C LYS A 79 11.38 12.66 10.46
N THR A 80 10.42 13.58 10.52
CA THR A 80 9.71 13.89 11.76
C THR A 80 8.22 13.62 11.62
N PHE A 81 7.64 13.04 12.67
CA PHE A 81 6.20 12.89 12.84
C PHE A 81 5.84 13.26 14.27
N SER A 82 4.73 13.96 14.49
CA SER A 82 4.17 14.13 15.82
C SER A 82 2.65 14.17 15.79
N ILE A 83 2.06 13.70 16.88
CA ILE A 83 0.64 13.81 17.15
C ILE A 83 0.44 14.43 18.54
N ASN A 84 -0.31 15.51 18.58
CA ASN A 84 -0.61 16.28 19.76
C ASN A 84 -2.07 16.05 20.13
N ARG A 85 -2.34 15.69 21.38
CA ARG A 85 -3.68 15.42 21.89
C ARG A 85 -3.87 16.03 23.26
N ARG A 86 -4.98 16.73 23.45
CA ARG A 86 -5.37 17.27 24.74
C ARG A 86 -6.24 16.27 25.51
N TYR A 87 -5.87 16.01 26.76
CA TYR A 87 -6.63 15.23 27.72
C TYR A 87 -6.93 16.11 28.93
N GLY A 88 -8.10 16.74 28.96
CA GLY A 88 -8.40 17.78 29.93
C GLY A 88 -7.44 18.96 29.79
N GLN A 89 -6.62 19.22 30.81
CA GLN A 89 -5.63 20.31 30.77
C GLN A 89 -4.27 19.85 30.21
N THR A 90 -3.99 18.55 30.19
CA THR A 90 -2.70 18.00 29.79
C THR A 90 -2.59 17.84 28.28
N LEU A 91 -1.48 18.30 27.71
CA LEU A 91 -1.10 18.06 26.32
C LEU A 91 -0.16 16.85 26.25
N ILE A 92 -0.60 15.80 25.56
CA ILE A 92 0.22 14.65 25.23
C ILE A 92 0.74 14.81 23.80
N THR A 93 2.05 14.81 23.65
CA THR A 93 2.75 14.80 22.36
C THR A 93 3.43 13.46 22.20
N ARG A 94 3.18 12.76 21.09
CA ARG A 94 3.93 11.56 20.72
C ARG A 94 4.52 11.75 19.35
N GLY A 95 5.75 11.32 19.13
CA GLY A 95 6.36 11.52 17.83
C GLY A 95 7.57 10.66 17.57
N ILE A 96 8.09 10.84 16.37
CA ILE A 96 9.26 10.18 15.81
C ILE A 96 10.19 11.26 15.27
N VAL A 97 11.48 11.15 15.53
CA VAL A 97 12.55 11.95 14.91
C VAL A 97 13.65 11.00 14.44
N GLY A 98 13.85 10.91 13.13
CA GLY A 98 14.72 9.90 12.55
C GLY A 98 14.21 8.50 12.91
N ASP A 99 15.04 7.72 13.60
CA ASP A 99 14.72 6.34 14.02
C ASP A 99 14.34 6.26 15.52
N SER A 100 14.15 7.41 16.18
CA SER A 100 13.83 7.49 17.61
C SER A 100 12.39 7.94 17.85
N CYS A 101 11.74 7.34 18.85
CA CYS A 101 10.41 7.71 19.31
C CYS A 101 10.49 8.55 20.60
N TYR A 102 9.51 9.42 20.82
CA TYR A 102 9.36 10.16 22.07
C TYR A 102 7.88 10.29 22.48
N SER A 103 7.68 10.49 23.78
CA SER A 103 6.40 10.86 24.37
C SER A 103 6.64 11.98 25.38
N MET A 104 5.79 13.01 25.34
CA MET A 104 5.84 14.12 26.27
C MET A 104 4.46 14.40 26.84
N ALA A 105 4.40 14.76 28.11
CA ALA A 105 3.25 15.35 28.78
C ALA A 105 3.63 16.78 29.19
N ASP A 106 2.92 17.78 28.66
CA ASP A 106 3.18 19.20 28.94
C ASP A 106 4.66 19.59 28.74
N SER A 107 5.25 19.14 27.63
CA SER A 107 6.65 19.34 27.26
C SER A 107 7.70 18.63 28.15
N VAL A 108 7.26 17.75 29.04
CA VAL A 108 8.13 16.90 29.85
C VAL A 108 8.16 15.49 29.25
N LEU A 109 9.36 14.94 29.00
CA LEU A 109 9.52 13.56 28.52
C LEU A 109 8.97 12.56 29.55
N VAL A 110 8.19 11.58 29.06
CA VAL A 110 7.53 10.53 29.85
C VAL A 110 7.68 9.16 29.22
#